data_AF-R5NJF7-F1
#
_entry.id   AF-R5NJF7-F1
#
_cell.length_a   1.000
_cell.length_b   1.000
_cell.length_c   1.000
_cell.angle_alpha   90.00
_cell.angle_beta   90.00
_cell.angle_gamma   90.00
#
_symmetry.space_group_name_H-M   'P 1'
#
loop_
_entity.id
_entity.type
_entity.pdbx_description
1 polymer ?
#
loop_
_entity_poly.entity_id
_entity_poly.type
_entity_poly.pdbx_seq_one_letter_code
_entity_poly.pdbx_strand_id
1 'polypeptide(L)'
;MKLTKNEIQIFNELLGHDYIVVSQINGKCFALSENGSYYYNDCFEKTNEPFFMKQKYELLTPVKMIKFYGFYIMEPKEDIGVWYRGVLNSNGNYEFDCCADSIEEIVYSL
;
A
#
# COMPACT_ATOMS: atom_id res chain seq x y z
N MET A 1 -4.51 -12.93 -6.73
CA MET A 1 -5.14 -12.23 -5.59
C MET A 1 -6.64 -12.20 -5.81
N LYS A 2 -7.46 -12.29 -4.75
CA LYS A 2 -8.92 -12.22 -4.88
C LYS A 2 -9.52 -11.58 -3.63
N LEU A 3 -10.41 -10.61 -3.84
CA LEU A 3 -11.21 -10.00 -2.79
C LEU A 3 -12.38 -10.91 -2.41
N THR A 4 -12.81 -10.85 -1.15
CA THR A 4 -14.04 -11.49 -0.70
C THR A 4 -15.27 -10.76 -1.23
N LYS A 5 -16.44 -11.40 -1.17
CA LYS A 5 -17.70 -10.76 -1.61
C LYS A 5 -18.02 -9.49 -0.81
N ASN A 6 -17.74 -9.51 0.50
CA ASN A 6 -17.98 -8.37 1.38
C ASN A 6 -17.05 -7.19 1.01
N GLU A 7 -15.77 -7.46 0.79
CA GLU A 7 -14.80 -6.43 0.38
C GLU A 7 -15.17 -5.84 -0.98
N ILE A 8 -15.57 -6.66 -1.95
CA ILE A 8 -16.06 -6.18 -3.25
C ILE A 8 -17.27 -5.28 -3.07
N GLN A 9 -18.20 -5.63 -2.19
CA GLN A 9 -19.37 -4.81 -1.90
C GLN A 9 -18.95 -3.44 -1.33
N ILE A 10 -18.10 -3.42 -0.29
CA ILE A 10 -17.63 -2.18 0.34
C ILE A 10 -16.88 -1.31 -0.67
N PHE A 11 -15.94 -1.87 -1.45
CA PHE A 11 -15.23 -1.11 -2.46
C PHE A 11 -16.17 -0.57 -3.55
N ASN A 12 -17.17 -1.35 -3.99
CA ASN A 12 -18.16 -0.86 -4.95
C ASN A 12 -19.02 0.28 -4.38
N GLU A 13 -19.38 0.22 -3.09
CA GLU A 13 -20.17 1.25 -2.42
C GLU A 13 -19.37 2.56 -2.26
N LEU A 14 -18.07 2.47 -1.95
CA LEU A 14 -17.24 3.65 -1.66
C LEU A 14 -16.51 4.23 -2.88
N LEU A 15 -16.03 3.37 -3.79
CA LEU A 15 -15.20 3.75 -4.94
C LEU A 15 -15.93 3.59 -6.28
N GLY A 16 -17.15 3.04 -6.28
CA GLY A 16 -17.81 2.61 -7.50
C GLY A 16 -17.06 1.44 -8.15
N HIS A 17 -17.10 1.36 -9.48
CA HIS A 17 -16.48 0.27 -10.25
C HIS A 17 -15.16 0.65 -10.92
N ASP A 18 -14.57 1.79 -10.55
CA ASP A 18 -13.38 2.36 -11.20
C ASP A 18 -12.06 1.82 -10.63
N TYR A 19 -12.12 0.97 -9.61
CA TYR A 19 -10.95 0.32 -9.05
C TYR A 19 -10.58 -0.96 -9.80
N ILE A 20 -9.29 -1.29 -9.80
CA ILE A 20 -8.75 -2.49 -10.45
C ILE A 20 -8.15 -3.39 -9.39
N VAL A 21 -8.60 -4.64 -9.30
CA VAL A 21 -7.91 -5.66 -8.51
C VAL A 21 -6.58 -5.97 -9.17
N VAL A 22 -5.47 -5.72 -8.47
CA VAL A 22 -4.13 -5.95 -8.98
C VAL A 22 -3.85 -7.45 -8.99
N SER A 23 -3.71 -8.02 -10.19
CA SER A 23 -3.52 -9.46 -10.38
C SER A 23 -2.06 -9.91 -10.27
N GLN A 24 -1.12 -8.99 -10.53
CA GLN A 24 0.33 -9.21 -10.48
C GLN A 24 1.02 -7.98 -9.90
N ILE A 25 2.02 -8.23 -9.04
CA ILE A 25 2.80 -7.19 -8.36
C ILE A 25 4.25 -7.40 -8.77
N ASN A 26 4.80 -6.44 -9.51
CA ASN A 26 6.13 -6.55 -10.13
C ASN A 26 7.25 -5.91 -9.28
N GLY A 27 6.88 -5.25 -8.19
CA GLY A 27 7.81 -4.58 -7.26
C GLY A 27 7.65 -5.06 -5.81
N LYS A 28 8.49 -4.54 -4.92
CA LYS A 28 8.40 -4.77 -3.48
C LYS A 28 7.45 -3.75 -2.85
N CYS A 29 6.76 -4.16 -1.78
CA CYS A 29 5.85 -3.31 -1.03
C CYS A 29 6.51 -2.90 0.29
N PHE A 30 6.65 -1.61 0.52
CA PHE A 30 7.30 -1.08 1.72
C PHE A 30 6.36 -0.14 2.46
N ALA A 31 6.16 -0.37 3.76
CA ALA A 31 5.39 0.52 4.61
C ALA A 31 6.30 1.37 5.51
N LEU A 32 6.00 2.65 5.62
CA LEU A 32 6.69 3.58 6.51
C LEU A 32 6.47 3.12 7.97
N SER A 33 7.56 2.90 8.69
CA SER A 33 7.54 2.35 10.04
C SER A 33 8.73 2.84 10.84
N GLU A 34 8.50 3.37 12.04
CA GLU A 34 9.59 3.84 12.92
C GLU A 34 10.58 2.71 13.28
N ASN A 35 10.10 1.47 13.27
CA ASN A 35 10.86 0.27 13.55
C ASN A 35 11.31 -0.48 12.28
N GLY A 36 11.15 0.14 11.11
CA GLY A 36 11.55 -0.43 9.83
C GLY A 36 13.02 -0.80 9.76
N SER A 37 13.32 -1.86 8.99
CA SER A 37 14.68 -2.38 8.81
C SER A 37 15.42 -1.77 7.60
N TYR A 38 14.71 -1.05 6.74
CA TYR A 38 15.26 -0.45 5.52
C TYR A 38 15.13 1.06 5.57
N TYR A 39 16.13 1.80 5.07
CA TYR A 39 16.00 3.24 4.89
C TYR A 39 15.38 3.55 3.52
N TYR A 40 14.85 4.76 3.34
CA TYR A 40 14.25 5.19 2.07
C TYR A 40 15.13 4.88 0.84
N ASN A 41 16.44 5.17 0.92
CA ASN A 41 17.38 4.93 -0.19
C ASN A 41 17.69 3.45 -0.47
N ASP A 42 17.30 2.52 0.41
CA ASP A 42 17.35 1.08 0.18
C ASP A 42 16.12 0.58 -0.61
N CYS A 43 14.99 1.29 -0.46
CA CYS A 43 13.69 0.93 -1.00
C CYS A 43 13.35 1.63 -2.32
N PHE A 44 13.70 2.91 -2.44
CA PHE A 44 13.19 3.84 -3.46
C PHE A 44 14.31 4.51 -4.28
N GLU A 45 13.92 5.43 -5.15
CA GLU A 45 14.89 6.25 -5.89
C GLU A 45 15.71 7.09 -4.90
N LYS A 46 17.05 7.00 -5.02
CA LYS A 46 17.94 7.63 -4.03
C LYS A 46 17.77 9.14 -4.01
N THR A 47 17.70 9.70 -2.81
CA THR A 47 17.68 11.14 -2.56
C THR A 47 18.73 11.54 -1.53
N ASN A 48 19.14 12.81 -1.59
CA ASN A 48 20.00 13.45 -0.59
C ASN A 48 19.21 14.30 0.42
N GLU A 49 17.87 14.33 0.29
CA GLU A 49 16.99 15.07 1.20
C GLU A 49 16.93 14.38 2.58
N PRO A 50 17.44 15.02 3.66
CA PRO A 50 17.57 14.36 4.96
C PRO A 50 16.25 13.91 5.58
N PHE A 51 15.14 14.55 5.23
CA PHE A 51 13.80 14.17 5.68
C PHE A 51 13.47 12.74 5.22
N PHE A 52 13.61 12.46 3.92
CA PHE A 52 13.34 11.15 3.34
C PHE A 52 14.40 10.12 3.73
N MET A 53 15.69 10.47 3.67
CA MET A 53 16.77 9.51 3.96
C MET A 53 16.69 8.87 5.35
N LYS A 54 16.11 9.57 6.33
CA LYS A 54 15.96 9.08 7.71
C LYS A 54 14.71 8.24 7.92
N GLN A 55 13.76 8.28 6.99
CA GLN A 55 12.57 7.44 7.05
C GLN A 55 12.96 5.97 6.95
N LYS A 56 12.26 5.16 7.74
CA LYS A 56 12.46 3.73 7.84
C LYS A 56 11.22 3.02 7.34
N TYR A 57 11.45 1.88 6.71
CA TYR A 57 10.43 1.08 6.08
C TYR A 57 10.55 -0.38 6.44
N GLU A 58 9.42 -1.05 6.49
CA GLU A 58 9.32 -2.49 6.56
C GLU A 58 8.85 -3.08 5.24
N LEU A 59 9.32 -4.29 4.93
CA LEU A 59 8.90 -5.00 3.73
C LEU A 59 7.63 -5.79 4.04
N LEU A 60 6.58 -5.56 3.26
CA LEU A 60 5.30 -6.24 3.39
C LEU A 60 5.06 -7.20 2.23
N THR A 61 4.35 -8.29 2.53
CA THR A 61 3.95 -9.31 1.56
C THR A 61 2.48 -9.14 1.22
N PRO A 62 2.13 -8.55 0.06
CA PRO A 62 0.74 -8.27 -0.27
C PRO A 62 -0.07 -9.56 -0.50
N VAL A 63 -1.26 -9.66 0.11
CA VAL A 63 -2.23 -10.74 -0.11
C VAL A 63 -3.35 -10.28 -1.04
N LYS A 64 -3.81 -9.04 -0.85
CA LYS A 64 -4.80 -8.36 -1.67
C LYS A 64 -4.26 -6.99 -2.02
N MET A 65 -4.52 -6.55 -3.23
CA MET A 65 -4.20 -5.18 -3.63
C MET A 65 -5.20 -4.71 -4.68
N ILE A 66 -5.67 -3.49 -4.52
CA ILE A 66 -6.42 -2.76 -5.54
C ILE A 66 -5.67 -1.51 -5.94
N LYS A 67 -5.96 -1.03 -7.14
CA LYS A 67 -5.56 0.28 -7.63
C LYS A 67 -6.80 1.13 -7.83
N PHE A 68 -6.76 2.36 -7.35
CA PHE A 68 -7.79 3.37 -7.60
C PHE A 68 -7.11 4.69 -7.94
N TYR A 69 -7.29 5.16 -9.18
CA TYR A 69 -6.53 6.28 -9.76
C TYR A 69 -5.01 6.11 -9.56
N GLY A 70 -4.37 7.04 -8.85
CA GLY A 70 -2.93 7.03 -8.55
C GLY A 70 -2.55 6.21 -7.32
N PHE A 71 -3.53 5.71 -6.57
CA PHE A 71 -3.32 5.08 -5.28
C PHE A 71 -3.47 3.56 -5.33
N TYR A 72 -2.82 2.92 -4.39
CA TYR A 72 -2.89 1.49 -4.14
C TYR A 72 -3.37 1.25 -2.72
N ILE A 73 -4.36 0.38 -2.55
CA ILE A 73 -4.81 -0.11 -1.25
C ILE A 73 -4.44 -1.59 -1.16
N MET A 74 -3.81 -2.00 -0.06
CA MET A 74 -3.20 -3.31 0.08
C MET A 74 -3.44 -3.90 1.48
N GLU A 75 -3.78 -5.19 1.54
CA GLU A 75 -3.77 -5.96 2.78
C GLU A 75 -2.55 -6.90 2.75
N PRO A 76 -1.62 -6.79 3.71
CA PRO A 76 -0.43 -7.62 3.78
C PRO A 76 -0.68 -8.91 4.54
N LYS A 77 0.26 -9.86 4.43
CA LYS A 77 0.22 -11.13 5.17
C LYS A 77 0.61 -10.93 6.64
N GLU A 78 1.45 -9.95 6.88
CA GLU A 78 2.01 -9.60 8.18
C GLU A 78 0.90 -9.10 9.14
N ASP A 79 -0.06 -8.34 8.62
CA ASP A 79 -1.14 -7.70 9.40
C ASP A 79 -2.52 -7.92 8.73
N ILE A 80 -3.03 -9.15 8.77
CA ILE A 80 -4.34 -9.46 8.18
C ILE A 80 -5.45 -8.68 8.90
N GLY A 81 -6.32 -8.03 8.13
CA GLY A 81 -7.34 -7.12 8.63
C GLY A 81 -6.93 -5.65 8.64
N VAL A 82 -5.62 -5.35 8.56
CA VAL A 82 -5.11 -3.98 8.41
C VAL A 82 -4.89 -3.67 6.93
N TRP A 83 -5.31 -2.48 6.51
CA TRP A 83 -5.21 -2.04 5.13
C TRP A 83 -4.28 -0.85 5.03
N TYR A 84 -3.43 -0.87 4.02
CA TYR A 84 -2.42 0.13 3.76
C TYR A 84 -2.75 0.90 2.49
N ARG A 85 -2.56 2.22 2.49
CA ARG A 85 -2.68 3.09 1.32
C ARG A 85 -1.32 3.64 0.94
N GLY A 86 -1.06 3.68 -0.36
CA GLY A 86 0.25 4.00 -0.90
C GLY A 86 0.23 4.32 -2.38
N VAL A 87 1.43 4.49 -2.93
CA VAL A 87 1.69 4.85 -4.33
C VAL A 87 2.74 3.94 -4.95
N LEU A 88 2.74 3.88 -6.29
CA LEU A 88 3.84 3.25 -7.04
C LEU A 88 4.94 4.30 -7.26
N ASN A 89 6.13 4.02 -6.75
CA ASN A 89 7.30 4.88 -6.90
C ASN A 89 7.96 4.66 -8.28
N SER A 90 8.79 5.61 -8.73
CA SER A 90 9.41 5.62 -10.07
C SER A 90 10.29 4.39 -10.33
N ASN A 91 10.89 3.82 -9.28
CA ASN A 91 11.73 2.62 -9.36
C ASN A 91 10.95 1.30 -9.42
N GLY A 92 9.61 1.36 -9.42
CA GLY A 92 8.72 0.21 -9.51
C GLY A 92 8.33 -0.43 -8.18
N ASN A 93 8.83 0.07 -7.04
CA ASN A 93 8.40 -0.37 -5.71
C ASN A 93 7.19 0.44 -5.23
N TYR A 94 6.42 -0.15 -4.33
CA TYR A 94 5.24 0.46 -3.73
C TYR A 94 5.59 1.03 -2.37
N GLU A 95 5.20 2.27 -2.14
CA GLU A 95 5.40 3.01 -0.89
C GLU A 95 4.07 3.22 -0.20
N PHE A 96 3.91 2.69 1.01
CA PHE A 96 2.73 2.84 1.85
C PHE A 96 3.07 3.71 3.06
N ASP A 97 2.34 4.79 3.26
CA ASP A 97 2.60 5.78 4.31
C ASP A 97 1.46 5.92 5.31
N CYS A 98 0.38 5.15 5.11
CA CYS A 98 -0.80 5.15 5.95
C CYS A 98 -1.42 3.76 6.01
N CYS A 99 -1.94 3.41 7.19
CA CYS A 99 -2.74 2.22 7.41
C CYS A 99 -4.01 2.51 8.23
N ALA A 100 -4.97 1.61 8.15
CA ALA A 100 -6.19 1.63 8.95
C ALA A 100 -6.72 0.21 9.19
N ASP A 101 -7.56 0.02 10.22
CA ASP A 101 -8.08 -1.28 10.64
C ASP A 101 -9.33 -1.72 9.85
N SER A 102 -9.70 -0.97 8.80
CA SER A 102 -10.85 -1.26 7.94
C SER A 102 -10.66 -0.74 6.51
N ILE A 103 -11.43 -1.30 5.57
CA ILE A 103 -11.47 -0.82 4.18
C ILE A 103 -12.06 0.58 4.13
N GLU A 104 -13.10 0.82 4.92
CA GLU A 104 -13.83 2.08 4.96
C GLU A 104 -12.88 3.23 5.35
N GLU A 105 -12.17 3.09 6.45
CA GLU A 105 -11.24 4.11 6.93
C GLU A 105 -10.09 4.35 5.95
N ILE A 106 -9.50 3.29 5.39
CA ILE A 106 -8.38 3.47 4.46
C ILE A 106 -8.84 4.13 3.16
N VAL A 107 -10.06 3.84 2.70
CA VAL A 107 -10.64 4.46 1.49
C VAL A 107 -10.94 5.95 1.74
N TYR A 108 -11.43 6.33 2.93
CA TYR A 108 -11.62 7.75 3.27
C TYR A 108 -10.32 8.55 3.35
N SER A 109 -9.17 7.88 3.33
CA SER A 109 -7.85 8.53 3.33
C SER A 109 -7.30 8.85 1.94
N LEU A 110 -7.97 8.40 0.87
CA LEU A 110 -7.58 8.58 -0.54
C LEU A 110 -7.66 10.03 -1.03
#